data_AF-A0A8T5MKM3-F1
#
_entry.id   AF-A0A8T5MKM3-F1
#
_cell.length_a   1.000
_cell.length_b   1.000
_cell.length_c   1.000
_cell.angle_alpha   90.00
_cell.angle_beta   90.00
_cell.angle_gamma   90.00
#
_symmetry.space_group_name_H-M   'P 1'
#
loop_
_entity.id
_entity.type
_entity.pdbx_description
1 polymer ?
#
loop_
_entity_poly.entity_id
_entity_poly.type
_entity_poly.pdbx_seq_one_letter_code
_entity_poly.pdbx_strand_id
1 'polypeptide(L)'
;MGEFGLFWDDEKPKRTKIPKDIRMLVWQKYNKSSMTGKCYCCGCPITYRDFDVGHNKAVSKYGKGTVSNLRPICRPCNRGMGTQTIESYKKKHFSKPKKKVKKKVKVDEDFFGNPVYKTKWVEEMRKRKKTKTTAAKPKRKTRKVLTGYNMLGDPEYKYVPVKSKKARISRPKKRRKQKARFIWES
;
A
#
# COMPACT_ATOMS: atom_id res chain seq x y z
N MET A 1 -55.13 34.26 -3.95
CA MET A 1 -54.33 33.10 -3.51
C MET A 1 -54.07 32.25 -4.75
N GLY A 2 -52.89 32.36 -5.36
CA GLY A 2 -52.48 31.52 -6.48
C GLY A 2 -51.10 30.97 -6.16
N GLU A 3 -51.03 29.67 -5.87
CA GLU A 3 -49.83 28.94 -5.51
C GLU A 3 -48.81 28.98 -6.65
N PHE A 4 -47.68 29.65 -6.42
CA PHE A 4 -46.48 29.53 -7.24
C PHE A 4 -45.82 28.17 -6.98
N GLY A 5 -46.28 27.16 -7.71
CA GLY A 5 -45.65 25.84 -7.76
C GLY A 5 -44.27 25.93 -8.41
N LEU A 6 -43.21 25.90 -7.59
CA LEU A 6 -41.84 25.78 -8.05
C LEU A 6 -41.59 24.34 -8.53
N PHE A 7 -41.75 24.17 -9.84
CA PHE A 7 -41.45 22.96 -10.60
C PHE A 7 -39.92 22.87 -10.83
N TRP A 8 -39.19 22.37 -9.82
CA TRP A 8 -37.77 22.04 -9.96
C TRP A 8 -37.64 20.67 -10.65
N ASP A 9 -37.71 20.67 -11.98
CA ASP A 9 -37.22 19.52 -12.73
C ASP A 9 -35.69 19.48 -12.62
N ASP A 10 -35.19 18.63 -11.72
CA ASP A 10 -33.79 18.22 -11.68
C ASP A 10 -33.43 17.48 -12.98
N GLU A 11 -33.13 18.24 -14.04
CA GLU A 11 -32.74 17.73 -15.34
C GLU A 11 -31.35 17.05 -15.23
N LYS A 12 -31.35 15.77 -14.86
CA LYS A 12 -30.11 14.99 -14.77
C LYS A 12 -29.45 14.95 -16.14
N PRO A 13 -28.15 15.31 -16.26
CA PRO A 13 -27.47 15.35 -17.53
C PRO A 13 -27.46 13.97 -18.19
N LYS A 14 -28.16 13.84 -19.31
CA LYS A 14 -28.22 12.62 -20.12
C LYS A 14 -26.84 12.32 -20.69
N ARG A 15 -26.43 11.05 -20.66
CA ARG A 15 -25.14 10.62 -21.20
C ARG A 15 -25.17 10.68 -22.72
N THR A 16 -24.51 11.67 -23.30
CA THR A 16 -24.28 11.73 -24.75
C THR A 16 -23.21 10.73 -25.16
N LYS A 17 -23.38 10.11 -26.34
CA LYS A 17 -22.35 9.26 -26.94
C LYS A 17 -21.17 10.15 -27.34
N ILE A 18 -19.95 9.74 -27.00
CA ILE A 18 -18.74 10.45 -27.40
C ILE A 18 -18.57 10.27 -28.93
N PRO A 19 -18.51 11.36 -29.72
CA PRO A 19 -18.30 11.27 -31.16
C PRO A 19 -16.92 10.68 -31.48
N LYS A 20 -16.81 10.09 -32.67
CA LYS A 20 -15.58 9.41 -33.13
C LYS A 20 -14.39 10.37 -33.20
N ASP A 21 -14.62 11.60 -33.61
CA ASP A 21 -13.56 12.61 -33.77
C ASP A 21 -12.90 12.96 -32.44
N ILE A 22 -13.71 13.15 -31.39
CA ILE A 22 -13.20 13.40 -30.04
C ILE A 22 -12.40 12.20 -29.53
N ARG A 23 -12.84 10.97 -29.83
CA ARG A 23 -12.09 9.76 -29.48
C ARG A 23 -10.71 9.75 -30.16
N MET A 24 -10.63 10.14 -31.42
CA MET A 24 -9.35 10.24 -32.15
C MET A 24 -8.44 11.33 -31.58
N LEU A 25 -8.98 12.51 -31.29
CA LEU A 25 -8.24 13.62 -30.68
C LEU A 25 -7.66 13.24 -29.31
N VAL A 26 -8.42 12.51 -28.50
CA VAL A 26 -7.93 11.99 -27.21
C VAL A 26 -6.77 11.01 -27.44
N TRP A 27 -6.88 10.10 -28.40
CA TRP A 27 -5.79 9.18 -28.71
C TRP A 27 -4.52 9.90 -29.14
N GLN A 28 -4.64 10.84 -30.09
CA GLN A 28 -3.53 11.63 -30.61
C GLN A 28 -2.83 12.42 -29.49
N LYS A 29 -3.59 13.00 -28.56
CA LYS A 29 -3.05 13.76 -27.43
C LYS A 29 -2.21 12.92 -26.48
N TYR A 30 -2.63 11.69 -26.16
CA TYR A 30 -1.96 10.85 -25.16
C TYR A 30 -0.89 9.93 -25.74
N ASN A 31 -1.11 9.41 -26.94
CA ASN A 31 -0.26 8.39 -27.54
C ASN A 31 0.54 8.91 -28.76
N LYS A 32 0.45 10.20 -29.11
CA LYS A 32 1.24 10.86 -30.17
C LYS A 32 1.29 10.08 -31.50
N SER A 33 0.19 9.40 -31.84
CA SER A 33 0.03 8.56 -33.05
C SER A 33 0.71 7.20 -33.03
N SER A 34 1.20 6.71 -31.88
CA SER A 34 1.60 5.32 -31.74
C SER A 34 0.38 4.38 -31.86
N MET A 35 0.56 3.24 -32.53
CA MET A 35 -0.46 2.17 -32.60
C MET A 35 -0.72 1.52 -31.23
N THR A 36 0.26 1.62 -30.35
CA THR A 36 0.20 1.14 -28.97
C THR A 36 0.20 2.32 -28.00
N GLY A 37 -0.71 2.25 -27.03
CA GLY A 37 -0.88 3.22 -25.95
C GLY A 37 -0.85 2.54 -24.60
N LYS A 38 -0.99 3.32 -23.53
CA LYS A 38 -1.12 2.80 -22.17
C LYS A 38 -2.40 3.30 -21.52
N CYS A 39 -3.10 2.42 -20.82
CA CYS A 39 -4.27 2.78 -20.03
C CYS A 39 -3.88 3.73 -18.89
N TYR A 40 -4.63 4.81 -18.71
CA TYR A 40 -4.35 5.79 -17.66
C TYR A 40 -4.50 5.23 -16.22
N CYS A 41 -5.40 4.27 -16.01
CA CYS A 41 -5.66 3.66 -14.69
C CYS A 41 -4.61 2.60 -14.32
N CYS A 42 -4.56 1.52 -15.09
CA CYS A 42 -3.77 0.32 -14.77
C CYS A 42 -2.39 0.30 -15.43
N GLY A 43 -2.17 1.09 -16.49
CA GLY A 43 -0.93 1.04 -17.26
C GLY A 43 -0.81 -0.12 -18.25
N CYS A 44 -1.85 -0.97 -18.39
CA CYS A 44 -1.87 -2.02 -19.41
C CYS A 44 -1.76 -1.43 -20.82
N PRO A 45 -1.12 -2.15 -21.76
CA PRO A 45 -1.08 -1.74 -23.16
C PRO A 45 -2.50 -1.73 -23.73
N ILE A 46 -2.81 -0.69 -24.48
CA ILE A 46 -4.06 -0.53 -25.23
C ILE A 46 -3.70 -0.31 -26.70
N THR A 47 -4.54 -0.80 -27.60
CA THR A 47 -4.34 -0.66 -29.05
C THR A 47 -5.31 0.36 -29.59
N TYR A 48 -4.94 1.08 -30.65
CA TYR A 48 -5.83 2.04 -31.32
C TYR A 48 -7.19 1.45 -31.73
N ARG A 49 -7.24 0.15 -32.06
CA ARG A 49 -8.49 -0.54 -32.43
C ARG A 49 -9.39 -0.84 -31.23
N ASP A 50 -8.82 -1.07 -30.06
CA ASP A 50 -9.51 -1.60 -28.87
C ASP A 50 -9.19 -0.78 -27.63
N PHE A 51 -9.68 0.46 -27.60
CA PHE A 51 -9.67 1.30 -26.41
C PHE A 51 -11.01 1.98 -26.19
N ASP A 52 -11.31 2.22 -24.91
CA ASP A 52 -12.45 3.02 -24.50
C ASP A 52 -11.97 4.41 -24.04
N VAL A 53 -12.88 5.38 -24.09
CA VAL A 53 -12.64 6.73 -23.57
C VAL A 53 -13.47 6.93 -22.32
N GLY A 54 -12.80 7.15 -21.19
CA GLY A 54 -13.46 7.46 -19.92
C GLY A 54 -13.40 8.95 -19.59
N HIS A 55 -14.40 9.43 -18.86
CA HIS A 55 -14.45 10.78 -18.33
C HIS A 55 -13.69 10.86 -16.99
N ASN A 56 -12.75 11.79 -16.84
CA ASN A 56 -12.03 11.99 -15.57
C ASN A 56 -12.97 12.51 -14.48
N LYS A 57 -13.75 13.55 -14.78
CA LYS A 57 -14.93 13.94 -14.01
C LYS A 57 -16.18 13.34 -14.65
N ALA A 58 -16.92 12.55 -13.88
CA ALA A 58 -18.15 11.93 -14.34
C ALA A 58 -19.17 12.98 -14.84
N VAL A 59 -19.99 12.60 -15.82
CA VAL A 59 -21.09 13.42 -16.35
C VAL A 59 -22.07 13.84 -15.24
N SER A 60 -22.28 12.98 -14.23
CA SER A 60 -23.09 13.26 -13.04
C SER A 60 -22.54 14.38 -12.14
N LYS A 61 -21.32 14.86 -12.40
CA LYS A 61 -20.69 16.00 -11.72
C LYS A 61 -20.38 17.14 -12.70
N TYR A 62 -21.21 17.30 -13.74
CA TYR A 62 -21.04 18.31 -14.77
C TYR A 62 -19.71 18.21 -15.54
N GLY A 63 -19.20 16.99 -15.69
CA GLY A 63 -17.99 16.75 -16.47
C GLY A 63 -18.23 17.05 -17.95
N LYS A 64 -17.65 18.15 -18.46
CA LYS A 64 -17.70 18.50 -19.89
C LYS A 64 -17.05 17.39 -20.74
N GLY A 65 -17.61 17.13 -21.91
CA GLY A 65 -17.09 16.18 -22.91
C GLY A 65 -15.87 16.68 -23.69
N THR A 66 -15.05 17.53 -23.08
CA THR A 66 -13.86 18.10 -23.70
C THR A 66 -12.68 17.12 -23.66
N VAL A 67 -11.81 17.19 -24.67
CA VAL A 67 -10.58 16.38 -24.78
C VAL A 67 -9.68 16.50 -23.53
N SER A 68 -9.78 17.58 -22.77
CA SER A 68 -9.07 17.77 -21.49
C SER A 68 -9.59 16.89 -20.35
N ASN A 69 -10.88 16.55 -20.35
CA ASN A 69 -11.51 15.71 -19.34
C ASN A 69 -11.49 14.22 -19.71
N LEU A 70 -11.33 13.90 -20.99
CA LEU A 70 -11.31 12.53 -21.48
C LEU A 70 -9.92 11.90 -21.34
N ARG A 71 -9.88 10.58 -21.10
CA ARG A 71 -8.66 9.79 -21.01
C ARG A 71 -8.85 8.43 -21.71
N PRO A 72 -7.80 7.88 -22.35
CA PRO A 72 -7.84 6.54 -22.89
C PRO A 72 -7.73 5.50 -21.77
N ILE A 73 -8.66 4.55 -21.75
CA ILE A 73 -8.83 3.56 -20.68
C ILE A 73 -9.07 2.17 -21.30
N CYS A 74 -8.68 1.14 -20.56
CA CYS A 74 -8.94 -0.25 -20.90
C CYS A 74 -10.41 -0.63 -20.67
N ARG A 75 -11.03 -1.47 -21.52
CA ARG A 75 -12.41 -1.98 -21.32
C ARG A 75 -12.71 -2.45 -19.88
N PRO A 76 -11.86 -3.29 -19.23
CA PRO A 76 -12.16 -3.75 -17.87
C PRO A 76 -12.09 -2.61 -16.83
N CYS A 77 -11.16 -1.68 -17.00
CA CYS A 77 -11.03 -0.49 -16.16
C CYS A 77 -12.28 0.41 -16.29
N ASN A 78 -12.77 0.60 -17.52
CA ASN A 78 -13.92 1.43 -17.81
C ASN A 78 -15.20 0.85 -17.18
N ARG A 79 -15.41 -0.47 -17.31
CA ARG A 79 -16.52 -1.19 -16.66
C ARG A 79 -16.43 -1.15 -15.14
N GLY A 80 -15.23 -1.29 -14.57
CA GLY A 80 -15.02 -1.27 -13.11
C GLY A 80 -15.15 0.11 -12.46
N MET A 81 -15.05 1.19 -13.23
CA MET A 81 -15.08 2.56 -12.73
C MET A 81 -16.49 3.08 -12.43
N GLY A 82 -17.49 2.68 -13.22
CA GLY A 82 -18.89 3.08 -13.02
C GLY A 82 -19.11 4.60 -13.05
N THR A 83 -19.52 5.18 -11.92
CA THR A 83 -19.77 6.63 -11.75
C THR A 83 -18.63 7.38 -11.06
N GLN A 84 -17.56 6.69 -10.68
CA GLN A 84 -16.42 7.27 -9.98
C GLN A 84 -15.52 8.08 -10.93
N THR A 85 -14.75 9.01 -10.36
CA THR A 85 -13.70 9.70 -11.11
C THR A 85 -12.50 8.78 -11.32
N ILE A 86 -11.82 8.92 -12.46
CA ILE A 86 -10.65 8.11 -12.84
C ILE A 86 -9.58 8.15 -11.74
N GLU A 87 -9.32 9.33 -11.18
CA GLU A 87 -8.32 9.52 -10.12
C GLU A 87 -8.66 8.77 -8.83
N SER A 88 -9.93 8.77 -8.43
CA SER A 88 -10.39 8.05 -7.24
C SER A 88 -10.27 6.54 -7.44
N TYR A 89 -10.69 6.06 -8.61
CA TYR A 89 -10.55 4.64 -8.99
C TYR A 89 -9.08 4.20 -8.99
N LYS A 90 -8.20 5.03 -9.56
CA LYS A 90 -6.75 4.77 -9.60
C LYS A 90 -6.15 4.69 -8.21
N LYS A 91 -6.55 5.59 -7.30
CA LYS A 91 -6.08 5.59 -5.91
C LYS A 91 -6.58 4.35 -5.16
N LYS A 92 -7.82 3.92 -5.37
CA LYS A 92 -8.40 2.77 -4.68
C LYS A 92 -7.77 1.43 -5.09
N HIS A 93 -7.53 1.24 -6.39
CA HIS A 93 -7.10 -0.06 -6.93
C HIS A 93 -5.61 -0.15 -7.26
N PHE A 94 -4.95 0.98 -7.54
CA PHE A 94 -3.57 1.00 -8.04
C PHE A 94 -2.63 1.88 -7.19
N SER A 95 -3.04 2.33 -6.00
CA SER A 95 -2.09 3.02 -5.11
C SER A 95 -1.00 2.05 -4.67
N LYS A 96 0.23 2.27 -5.16
CA LYS A 96 1.41 1.62 -4.58
C LYS A 96 1.45 1.95 -3.08
N PRO A 97 1.83 1.01 -2.20
CA PRO A 97 2.05 1.32 -0.80
C PRO A 97 3.09 2.45 -0.74
N LYS A 98 2.69 3.62 -0.22
CA LYS A 98 3.63 4.73 -0.05
C LYS A 98 4.71 4.23 0.89
N LYS A 99 5.93 4.02 0.36
CA LYS A 99 7.11 3.83 1.20
C LYS A 99 7.15 5.05 2.10
N LYS A 100 7.01 4.86 3.41
CA LYS A 100 7.22 5.95 4.38
C LYS A 100 8.63 6.45 4.12
N VAL A 101 8.76 7.61 3.48
CA VAL A 101 10.02 8.32 3.40
C VAL A 101 10.34 8.64 4.84
N LYS A 102 11.31 7.94 5.42
CA LYS A 102 11.86 8.34 6.71
C LYS A 102 12.39 9.76 6.48
N LYS A 103 11.67 10.77 6.97
CA LYS A 103 12.24 12.11 7.08
C LYS A 103 13.53 11.92 7.87
N LYS A 104 14.68 12.16 7.24
CA LYS A 104 15.89 12.46 7.99
C LYS A 104 15.57 13.78 8.68
N VAL A 105 15.15 13.69 9.94
CA VAL A 105 15.19 14.84 10.84
C VAL A 105 16.68 15.20 10.88
N LYS A 106 17.05 16.36 10.35
CA LYS A 106 18.30 16.99 10.75
C LYS A 106 18.07 17.35 12.21
N VAL A 107 18.56 16.52 13.11
CA VAL A 107 18.76 16.92 14.49
C VAL A 107 20.07 17.69 14.46
N ASP A 108 19.96 18.98 14.72
CA ASP A 108 21.07 19.88 15.03
C ASP A 108 21.97 19.19 16.07
N GLU A 109 23.29 19.24 15.84
CA GLU A 109 24.34 18.48 16.55
C GLU A 109 24.47 18.82 18.05
N ASP A 110 23.56 19.61 18.62
CA ASP A 110 23.71 20.22 19.93
C ASP A 110 23.01 19.47 21.08
N PHE A 111 22.27 18.37 20.81
CA PHE A 111 21.57 17.63 21.86
C PHE A 111 22.30 16.38 22.39
N PHE A 112 23.18 15.76 21.58
CA PHE A 112 23.96 14.57 21.97
C PHE A 112 25.48 14.82 22.04
N GLY A 113 25.91 16.09 22.10
CA GLY A 113 27.29 16.52 22.37
C GLY A 113 27.60 17.21 23.72
N ASN A 114 26.64 17.44 24.63
CA ASN A 114 26.92 18.07 25.93
C ASN A 114 27.49 17.05 26.98
N PRO A 115 28.76 17.17 27.40
CA PRO A 115 29.43 16.19 28.28
C PRO A 115 28.78 16.05 29.67
N VAL A 116 27.93 17.00 30.07
CA VAL A 116 27.26 17.01 31.39
C VAL A 116 26.14 15.97 31.50
N TYR A 117 25.46 15.57 30.41
CA TYR A 117 24.39 14.55 30.51
C TYR A 117 24.91 13.10 30.34
N LYS A 118 26.14 12.91 29.86
CA LYS A 118 26.75 11.58 29.67
C LYS A 118 27.11 10.93 31.01
N THR A 119 27.56 11.72 31.98
CA THR A 119 27.99 11.25 33.31
C THR A 119 26.79 10.81 34.16
N LYS A 120 25.72 11.61 34.19
CA LYS A 120 24.47 11.27 34.91
C LYS A 120 23.82 9.98 34.41
N TRP A 121 23.77 9.75 33.10
CA TRP A 121 23.17 8.52 32.54
C TRP A 121 23.98 7.25 32.84
N VAL A 122 25.31 7.34 32.80
CA VAL A 122 26.20 6.20 33.10
C VAL A 122 26.11 5.79 34.57
N GLU A 123 25.99 6.74 35.49
CA GLU A 123 25.76 6.47 36.91
C GLU A 123 24.38 5.85 37.18
N GLU A 124 23.32 6.38 36.55
CA GLU A 124 21.97 5.84 36.69
C GLU A 124 21.88 4.40 36.13
N MET A 125 22.57 4.11 35.03
CA MET A 125 22.66 2.76 34.46
C MET A 125 23.43 1.78 35.35
N ARG A 126 24.45 2.23 36.10
CA ARG A 126 25.13 1.42 37.12
C ARG A 126 24.18 1.02 38.25
N LYS A 127 23.30 1.93 38.70
CA LYS A 127 22.28 1.66 39.73
C LYS A 127 21.22 0.65 39.22
N ARG A 128 20.76 0.79 37.97
CA ARG A 128 19.78 -0.12 37.33
C ARG A 128 20.30 -1.54 37.07
N LYS A 129 21.61 -1.74 36.93
CA LYS A 129 22.20 -3.08 36.76
C LYS A 129 22.27 -3.86 38.07
N LYS A 130 22.47 -3.18 39.21
CA LYS A 130 22.47 -3.81 40.55
C LYS A 130 21.08 -4.31 40.97
N THR A 131 20.00 -3.68 40.51
CA THR A 131 18.62 -4.09 40.83
C THR A 131 18.06 -5.19 39.92
N LYS A 132 18.69 -5.45 38.76
CA LYS A 132 18.28 -6.51 37.83
C LYS A 132 18.91 -7.87 38.11
N THR A 133 20.01 -7.93 38.85
CA THR A 133 20.69 -9.18 39.20
C THR A 133 19.98 -9.97 40.31
N THR A 134 19.03 -9.37 41.03
CA THR A 134 18.19 -10.05 42.04
C THR A 134 16.82 -10.47 41.50
N ALA A 135 16.50 -10.17 40.25
CA ALA A 135 15.22 -10.54 39.66
C ALA A 135 15.20 -12.04 39.29
N ALA A 136 14.45 -12.82 40.06
CA ALA A 136 14.24 -14.25 39.83
C ALA A 136 13.75 -14.51 38.38
N LYS A 137 14.35 -15.52 37.73
CA LYS A 137 13.99 -15.91 36.36
C LYS A 137 12.50 -16.28 36.27
N PRO A 138 11.78 -15.83 35.23
CA PRO A 138 10.39 -16.22 35.04
C PRO A 138 10.28 -17.74 34.82
N LYS A 139 9.36 -18.39 35.55
CA LYS A 139 9.09 -19.83 35.44
C LYS A 139 8.69 -20.18 33.99
N ARG A 140 9.30 -21.22 33.41
CA ARG A 140 8.96 -21.71 32.05
C ARG A 140 7.49 -22.13 32.01
N LYS A 141 6.74 -21.67 31.02
CA LYS A 141 5.35 -22.07 30.81
C LYS A 141 5.27 -23.57 30.46
N THR A 142 4.56 -24.34 31.26
CA THR A 142 4.26 -25.77 31.04
C THR A 142 2.77 -25.97 30.77
N ARG A 143 2.40 -27.09 30.15
CA ARG A 143 1.01 -27.53 29.98
C ARG A 143 0.82 -28.92 30.61
N LYS A 144 -0.34 -29.17 31.20
CA LYS A 144 -0.75 -30.49 31.73
C LYS A 144 -1.24 -31.35 30.57
N VAL A 145 -0.74 -32.59 30.45
CA VAL A 145 -1.07 -33.53 29.38
C VAL A 145 -1.44 -34.87 30.02
N LEU A 146 -2.58 -35.45 29.64
CA LEU A 146 -2.97 -36.81 30.05
C LEU A 146 -2.00 -37.81 29.43
N THR A 147 -1.42 -38.67 30.26
CA THR A 147 -0.45 -39.69 29.82
C THR A 147 -0.97 -41.10 29.88
N GLY A 148 -2.08 -41.34 30.59
CA GLY A 148 -2.71 -42.65 30.69
C GLY A 148 -3.75 -42.68 31.81
N TYR A 149 -4.16 -43.87 32.20
CA TYR A 149 -4.93 -44.14 33.41
C TYR A 149 -4.16 -45.13 34.27
N ASN A 150 -4.17 -44.96 35.59
CA ASN A 150 -3.55 -45.90 36.51
C ASN A 150 -4.34 -47.23 36.55
N MET A 151 -3.82 -48.24 37.25
CA MET A 151 -4.48 -49.56 37.42
C MET A 151 -5.86 -49.49 38.10
N LEU A 152 -6.19 -48.36 38.74
CA LEU A 152 -7.46 -48.10 39.41
C LEU A 152 -8.45 -47.31 38.52
N GLY A 153 -8.05 -46.99 37.28
CA GLY A 153 -8.88 -46.23 36.34
C GLY A 153 -8.84 -44.70 36.52
N ASP A 154 -7.96 -44.16 37.35
CA ASP A 154 -7.78 -42.71 37.51
C ASP A 154 -6.88 -42.12 36.42
N PRO A 155 -7.22 -40.95 35.86
CA PRO A 155 -6.42 -40.31 34.83
C PRO A 155 -5.05 -39.82 35.37
N GLU A 156 -3.96 -40.27 34.74
CA GLU A 156 -2.59 -39.87 35.05
C GLU A 156 -2.12 -38.73 34.13
N TYR A 157 -1.51 -37.69 34.70
CA TYR A 157 -1.11 -36.50 33.95
C TYR A 157 0.38 -36.14 34.16
N LYS A 158 1.05 -35.68 33.10
CA LYS A 158 2.41 -35.08 33.16
C LYS A 158 2.42 -33.64 32.66
N TYR A 159 3.29 -32.81 33.24
CA TYR A 159 3.52 -31.43 32.82
C TYR A 159 4.68 -31.33 31.83
N VAL A 160 4.42 -30.82 30.62
CA VAL A 160 5.44 -30.67 29.57
C VAL A 160 5.67 -29.20 29.20
N PRO A 161 6.91 -28.77 28.85
CA PRO A 161 7.18 -27.40 28.43
C PRO A 161 6.42 -27.02 27.15
N VAL A 162 5.85 -25.81 27.11
CA VAL A 162 5.16 -25.31 25.91
C VAL A 162 6.21 -24.91 24.86
N LYS A 163 6.38 -25.72 23.81
CA LYS A 163 7.25 -25.38 22.66
C LYS A 163 6.61 -24.24 21.86
N SER A 164 7.20 -23.04 21.91
CA SER A 164 6.76 -21.93 21.05
C SER A 164 7.05 -22.26 19.58
N LYS A 165 6.03 -22.27 18.72
CA LYS A 165 6.21 -22.36 17.25
C LYS A 165 6.82 -21.04 16.74
N LYS A 166 8.10 -20.79 17.00
CA LYS A 166 8.84 -19.78 16.23
C LYS A 166 9.18 -20.42 14.89
N ALA A 167 8.36 -20.15 13.88
CA ALA A 167 8.72 -20.43 12.49
C ALA A 167 10.06 -19.74 12.22
N ARG A 168 11.11 -20.54 12.00
CA ARG A 168 12.41 -20.05 11.59
C ARG A 168 12.27 -19.65 10.12
N ILE A 169 11.82 -18.42 9.86
CA ILE A 169 11.84 -17.85 8.51
C ILE A 169 13.31 -17.84 8.08
N SER A 170 13.69 -18.76 7.20
CA SER A 170 15.03 -18.78 6.60
C SER A 170 15.20 -17.48 5.82
N ARG A 171 16.09 -16.62 6.32
CA ARG A 171 16.49 -15.39 5.62
C ARG A 171 17.08 -15.80 4.26
N PRO A 172 16.56 -15.36 3.11
CA PRO A 172 17.16 -15.68 1.83
C PRO A 172 18.59 -15.13 1.78
N LYS A 173 19.56 -15.99 1.44
CA LYS A 173 20.97 -15.62 1.29
C LYS A 173 21.07 -14.54 0.22
N LYS A 174 21.49 -13.32 0.59
CA LYS A 174 21.79 -12.25 -0.37
C LYS A 174 22.87 -12.77 -1.34
N ARG A 175 22.54 -12.91 -2.63
CA ARG A 175 23.55 -13.16 -3.68
C ARG A 175 24.54 -11.99 -3.67
N ARG A 176 25.78 -12.28 -3.32
CA ARG A 176 26.91 -11.35 -3.33
C ARG A 176 27.25 -11.12 -4.81
N LYS A 177 26.93 -9.93 -5.35
CA LYS A 177 27.33 -9.54 -6.71
C LYS A 177 28.85 -9.51 -6.75
N GLN A 178 29.47 -10.42 -7.50
CA GLN A 178 30.88 -10.31 -7.84
C GLN A 178 31.02 -9.12 -8.80
N LYS A 179 31.82 -8.13 -8.42
CA LYS A 179 32.25 -7.07 -9.34
C LYS A 179 33.36 -7.67 -10.21
N ALA A 180 33.09 -7.85 -11.49
CA ALA A 180 34.15 -8.12 -12.48
C ALA A 180 35.04 -6.87 -12.56
N ARG A 181 36.34 -7.04 -12.28
CA ARG A 181 37.38 -6.07 -12.60
C ARG A 181 37.69 -6.25 -14.08
N PHE A 182 37.33 -5.27 -14.91
CA PHE A 182 37.85 -5.15 -16.27
C PHE A 182 39.28 -4.62 -16.14
N ILE A 183 40.25 -5.43 -16.55
CA ILE A 183 41.63 -4.99 -16.78
C ILE A 183 41.65 -4.48 -18.21
N TRP A 184 42.08 -3.23 -18.39
CA TRP A 184 42.38 -2.65 -19.69
C TRP A 184 43.90 -2.75 -19.82
N GLU A 185 44.38 -3.68 -20.64
CA GLU A 185 45.78 -3.70 -21.07
C GLU A 185 45.92 -2.73 -22.23
N SER A 186 46.87 -1.81 -22.09
CA SER A 186 47.33 -0.85 -23.09
C SER A 186 48.60 -1.36 -23.73
#